data_AF-A0AAV8WZA0-F1
#
_entry.id   AF-A0AAV8WZA0-F1
#
_cell.length_a   1.000
_cell.length_b   1.000
_cell.length_c   1.000
_cell.angle_alpha   90.00
_cell.angle_beta   90.00
_cell.angle_gamma   90.00
#
_symmetry.space_group_name_H-M   'P 1'
#
loop_
_entity.id
_entity.type
_entity.pdbx_description
1 polymer ?
#
loop_
_entity_poly.entity_id
_entity_poly.type
_entity_poly.pdbx_seq_one_letter_code
_entity_poly.pdbx_strand_id
1 'polypeptide(L)'
;MVKDEAAFMITPSSLNAIYRIRMILLGKNPGMVHTYSNVVTPIGTEKEEYLLASAMKQAKIGNITIEKPENMLEDVADSSPSSSSISSGMSSVSRMASEKDGLLYIAGYLAKKHLKDHPYLGQYTYESKEVINLHSYSIPSWIESLSFGGLIQPSDKWAQQVEKMEKYFNKFHKENFRQGKHIVKRTINYITKKVSEMQISHELIKSVCRQRMFVRIKFLNMKRHEYKLGKRKSSALSSAEHSQKLTKKMKKIIT
;
A
#
# COMPACT_ATOMS: atom_id res chain seq x y z
N MET A 1 15.46 18.66 -48.38
CA MET A 1 14.06 18.27 -48.63
C MET A 1 13.67 17.21 -47.63
N VAL A 2 12.63 17.52 -46.85
CA VAL A 2 12.00 16.68 -45.83
C VAL A 2 11.38 15.44 -46.47
N LYS A 3 11.50 14.28 -45.83
CA LYS A 3 10.43 13.28 -45.83
C LYS A 3 10.28 12.70 -44.43
N ASP A 4 9.08 12.91 -43.93
CA ASP A 4 8.56 12.50 -42.65
C ASP A 4 8.52 10.97 -42.52
N GLU A 5 9.14 10.44 -41.47
CA GLU A 5 8.83 9.11 -40.96
C GLU A 5 8.19 9.22 -39.57
N ALA A 6 6.87 9.07 -39.59
CA ALA A 6 6.04 8.46 -38.56
C ALA A 6 6.40 8.79 -37.10
N ALA A 7 5.96 9.96 -36.64
CA ALA A 7 5.62 10.17 -35.25
C ALA A 7 4.46 9.23 -34.87
N PHE A 8 4.77 8.00 -34.45
CA PHE A 8 3.80 7.11 -33.83
C PHE A 8 3.32 7.78 -32.54
N MET A 9 2.13 8.38 -32.60
CA MET A 9 1.43 8.99 -31.47
C MET A 9 1.18 7.92 -30.40
N ILE A 10 2.12 7.77 -29.47
CA ILE A 10 1.92 7.04 -28.23
C ILE A 10 0.93 7.88 -27.42
N THR A 11 -0.36 7.58 -27.56
CA THR A 11 -1.36 8.15 -26.68
C THR A 11 -1.02 7.71 -25.25
N PRO A 12 -0.79 8.65 -24.31
CA PRO A 12 -0.52 8.27 -22.95
C PRO A 12 -1.73 7.50 -22.41
N SER A 13 -1.49 6.41 -21.68
CA SER A 13 -2.53 5.74 -20.88
C SER A 13 -3.36 6.79 -20.13
N SER A 14 -4.66 6.55 -19.96
CA SER A 14 -5.56 7.46 -19.23
C SER A 14 -5.02 7.83 -17.86
N LEU A 15 -4.30 6.90 -17.20
CA LEU A 15 -3.62 7.14 -15.93
C LEU A 15 -2.46 8.13 -16.06
N ASN A 16 -1.70 8.05 -17.16
CA ASN A 16 -0.59 8.96 -17.47
C ASN A 16 -1.14 10.36 -17.82
N ALA A 17 -2.25 10.46 -18.56
CA ALA A 17 -2.92 11.73 -18.81
C ALA A 17 -3.41 12.40 -17.52
N ILE A 18 -4.04 11.65 -16.61
CA ILE A 18 -4.49 12.16 -15.30
C ILE A 18 -3.30 12.63 -14.46
N TYR A 19 -2.21 11.85 -14.44
CA TYR A 19 -0.99 12.23 -13.73
C TYR A 19 -0.39 13.54 -14.29
N ARG A 20 -0.33 13.68 -15.62
CA ARG A 20 0.13 14.90 -16.31
C ARG A 20 -0.73 16.12 -16.01
N ILE A 21 -2.05 15.96 -16.04
CA ILE A 21 -2.99 17.04 -15.69
C ILE A 21 -2.74 17.46 -14.23
N ARG A 22 -2.61 16.51 -13.31
CA ARG A 22 -2.33 16.81 -11.89
C ARG A 22 -1.02 17.58 -11.70
N MET A 23 0.03 17.22 -12.45
CA MET A 23 1.33 17.92 -12.41
C MET A 23 1.22 19.37 -12.89
N ILE A 24 0.52 19.60 -14.00
CA ILE A 24 0.32 20.94 -14.59
C ILE A 24 -0.55 21.81 -13.66
N LEU A 25 -1.64 21.25 -13.14
CA LEU A 25 -2.66 21.99 -12.39
C LEU A 25 -2.19 22.38 -10.99
N LEU A 26 -1.30 21.57 -10.38
CA LEU A 26 -0.78 21.85 -9.04
C LEU A 26 0.49 22.72 -9.05
N GLY A 27 1.13 22.95 -10.20
CA GLY A 27 2.38 23.71 -10.30
C GLY A 27 3.53 23.15 -9.45
N LYS A 28 3.39 21.91 -8.97
CA LYS A 28 4.31 21.25 -8.05
C LYS A 28 5.26 20.36 -8.84
N ASN A 29 6.55 20.53 -8.60
CA ASN A 29 7.55 19.48 -8.86
C ASN A 29 7.13 18.24 -8.04
N PRO A 30 7.18 16.99 -8.55
CA PRO A 30 6.60 15.84 -7.86
C PRO A 30 7.28 15.49 -6.53
N GLY A 31 8.36 16.19 -6.16
CA GLY A 31 9.04 16.09 -4.87
C GLY A 31 8.55 17.06 -3.78
N MET A 32 7.62 17.98 -4.03
CA MET A 32 7.27 19.04 -3.08
C MET A 32 5.81 19.01 -2.60
N VAL A 33 5.66 18.58 -1.34
CA VAL A 33 4.60 18.92 -0.37
C VAL A 33 3.28 18.14 -0.46
N HIS A 34 3.23 17.06 0.33
CA HIS A 34 2.17 16.82 1.32
C HIS A 34 2.82 16.69 2.71
N THR A 35 2.41 17.53 3.66
CA THR A 35 2.68 17.32 5.08
C THR A 35 1.82 16.16 5.59
N TYR A 36 2.46 15.24 6.32
CA TYR A 36 1.93 14.05 7.01
C TYR A 36 1.74 12.79 6.15
N SER A 37 2.79 11.95 6.11
CA SER A 37 2.72 10.56 6.59
C SER A 37 3.97 9.70 6.35
N ASN A 38 4.99 10.15 5.60
CA ASN A 38 6.17 9.28 5.35
C ASN A 38 7.56 9.94 5.29
N VAL A 39 7.71 11.26 5.44
CA VAL A 39 9.00 11.98 5.24
C VAL A 39 9.87 11.97 6.50
N VAL A 40 11.19 11.75 6.38
CA VAL A 40 12.18 12.11 7.41
C VAL A 40 12.60 13.55 7.11
N THR A 41 12.16 14.51 7.92
CA THR A 41 12.58 15.90 7.77
C THR A 41 13.99 16.07 8.33
N PRO A 42 14.96 16.63 7.56
CA PRO A 42 16.22 17.07 8.12
C PRO A 42 15.98 18.11 9.23
N ILE A 43 16.75 18.03 10.32
CA ILE A 43 16.70 19.01 11.41
C ILE A 43 17.24 20.34 10.86
N GLY A 44 16.36 21.35 10.72
CA GLY A 44 16.76 22.72 10.41
C GLY A 44 15.96 23.49 9.36
N THR A 45 14.98 22.88 8.68
CA THR A 45 14.18 23.61 7.66
C THR A 45 12.90 24.17 8.26
N GLU A 46 12.95 25.40 8.77
CA GLU A 46 11.75 26.19 9.03
C GLU A 46 11.22 26.85 7.74
N LYS A 47 9.90 26.73 7.56
CA LYS A 47 9.00 27.56 6.73
C LYS A 47 9.38 27.77 5.26
N GLU A 48 8.81 26.94 4.40
CA GLU A 48 8.55 27.33 3.01
C GLU A 48 7.08 27.74 2.85
N GLU A 49 6.87 29.05 2.89
CA GLU A 49 5.63 29.71 2.53
C GLU A 49 5.35 29.54 1.02
N TYR A 50 4.08 29.32 0.70
CA TYR A 50 3.58 28.83 -0.58
C TYR A 50 3.81 29.79 -1.76
N LEU A 51 4.34 29.27 -2.89
CA LEU A 51 4.33 29.95 -4.21
C LEU A 51 2.93 30.39 -4.65
N LEU A 52 1.90 29.59 -4.32
CA LEU A 52 0.50 29.93 -4.58
C LEU A 52 0.06 31.17 -3.79
N ALA A 53 0.50 31.31 -2.54
CA ALA A 53 0.21 32.51 -1.74
C ALA A 53 0.92 33.74 -2.33
N SER A 54 2.15 33.59 -2.81
CA SER A 54 2.89 34.67 -3.50
C SER A 54 2.22 35.07 -4.82
N ALA A 55 1.79 34.11 -5.64
CA ALA A 55 1.09 34.35 -6.89
C ALA A 55 -0.30 34.99 -6.66
N MET A 56 -1.05 34.52 -5.66
CA MET A 56 -2.35 35.10 -5.29
C MET A 56 -2.21 36.53 -4.75
N LYS A 57 -1.13 36.81 -3.99
CA LYS A 57 -0.79 38.15 -3.53
C LYS A 57 -0.39 39.08 -4.68
N GLN A 58 0.38 38.59 -5.65
CA GLN A 58 0.72 39.34 -6.87
C GLN A 58 -0.50 39.60 -7.75
N ALA A 59 -1.44 38.65 -7.83
CA ALA A 59 -2.66 38.76 -8.61
C ALA A 59 -3.74 39.66 -7.97
N LYS A 60 -3.50 40.22 -6.77
CA LYS A 60 -4.47 41.04 -6.00
C LYS A 60 -5.86 40.39 -5.88
N ILE A 61 -5.92 39.07 -5.80
CA ILE A 61 -7.19 38.36 -5.61
C ILE A 61 -7.56 38.48 -4.14
N GLY A 62 -8.50 39.36 -3.83
CA GLY A 62 -9.02 39.58 -2.48
C GLY A 62 -9.92 38.43 -2.02
N ASN A 63 -9.55 37.84 -0.88
CA ASN A 63 -10.32 37.00 0.05
C ASN A 63 -11.25 35.92 -0.55
N ILE A 64 -10.71 34.72 -0.75
CA ILE A 64 -11.49 33.49 -0.58
C ILE A 64 -11.23 33.01 0.85
N THR A 65 -12.16 33.28 1.75
CA THR A 65 -12.18 32.69 3.08
C THR A 65 -12.46 31.19 2.93
N ILE A 66 -11.42 30.37 3.03
CA ILE A 66 -11.60 28.93 3.24
C ILE A 66 -11.81 28.75 4.73
N GLU A 67 -13.05 28.54 5.13
CA GLU A 67 -13.38 28.24 6.52
C GLU A 67 -12.58 27.01 6.98
N LYS A 68 -11.81 27.22 8.04
CA LYS A 68 -11.00 26.21 8.71
C LYS A 68 -11.96 25.30 9.48
N PRO A 69 -12.02 23.98 9.22
CA PRO A 69 -12.70 23.09 10.14
C PRO A 69 -11.82 22.97 11.39
N GLU A 70 -12.23 23.68 12.43
CA GLU A 70 -11.72 23.51 13.78
C GLU A 70 -12.35 22.26 14.41
N ASN A 71 -11.57 21.61 15.27
CA ASN A 71 -11.83 20.38 16.04
C ASN A 71 -11.52 19.05 15.33
N MET A 72 -10.40 18.41 15.68
CA MET A 72 -10.37 17.46 16.81
C MET A 72 -8.93 17.03 17.12
N LEU A 73 -8.74 16.73 18.39
CA LEU A 73 -7.52 16.40 19.11
C LEU A 73 -6.86 15.09 18.66
N GLU A 74 -5.62 14.96 19.12
CA GLU A 74 -4.76 13.79 19.22
C GLU A 74 -5.48 12.44 19.32
N ASP A 75 -5.13 11.50 18.44
CA ASP A 75 -4.94 10.12 18.84
C ASP A 75 -4.02 9.36 17.86
N VAL A 76 -2.88 8.92 18.39
CA VAL A 76 -1.91 8.05 17.72
C VAL A 76 -2.39 6.60 17.83
N ALA A 77 -3.37 6.21 17.00
CA ALA A 77 -3.72 4.80 16.84
C ALA A 77 -4.40 4.49 15.49
N ASP A 78 -3.89 3.44 14.85
CA ASP A 78 -4.53 2.61 13.82
C ASP A 78 -4.87 3.27 12.47
N SER A 79 -3.86 3.38 11.60
CA SER A 79 -4.10 3.41 10.16
C SER A 79 -4.46 2.02 9.64
N SER A 80 -5.66 1.55 9.98
CA SER A 80 -6.35 0.49 9.24
C SER A 80 -6.89 1.10 7.94
N PRO A 81 -6.56 0.57 6.74
CA PRO A 81 -7.29 0.97 5.55
C PRO A 81 -8.70 0.40 5.68
N SER A 82 -9.68 1.29 5.84
CA SER A 82 -11.10 0.95 5.71
C SER A 82 -11.33 0.47 4.28
N SER A 83 -11.44 -0.86 4.13
CA SER A 83 -11.81 -1.48 2.87
C SER A 83 -13.26 -1.12 2.55
N SER A 84 -13.44 -0.08 1.73
CA SER A 84 -14.67 0.04 0.95
C SER A 84 -14.81 -1.22 0.10
N SER A 85 -16.01 -1.80 0.12
CA SER A 85 -16.40 -3.07 -0.49
C SER A 85 -15.89 -3.17 -1.92
N ILE A 86 -14.81 -3.92 -2.13
CA ILE A 86 -14.23 -4.15 -3.45
C ILE A 86 -15.13 -5.14 -4.18
N SER A 87 -15.72 -4.67 -5.28
CA SER A 87 -16.57 -5.45 -6.17
C SER A 87 -15.88 -6.72 -6.65
N SER A 88 -16.65 -7.81 -6.73
CA SER A 88 -16.22 -9.17 -7.08
C SER A 88 -15.75 -9.37 -8.53
N GLY A 89 -15.21 -8.34 -9.18
CA GLY A 89 -14.85 -8.34 -10.61
C GLY A 89 -13.35 -8.17 -10.93
N MET A 90 -12.46 -8.19 -9.93
CA MET A 90 -11.03 -8.00 -10.20
C MET A 90 -10.41 -9.25 -10.86
N SER A 91 -9.89 -9.11 -12.08
CA SER A 91 -9.21 -10.17 -12.84
C SER A 91 -8.03 -10.78 -12.05
N SER A 92 -7.74 -12.06 -12.28
CA SER A 92 -6.65 -12.79 -11.60
C SER A 92 -5.28 -12.10 -11.75
N VAL A 93 -5.05 -11.44 -12.89
CA VAL A 93 -3.84 -10.67 -13.20
C VAL A 93 -3.66 -9.47 -12.27
N SER A 94 -4.73 -8.72 -12.00
CA SER A 94 -4.69 -7.56 -11.10
C SER A 94 -4.41 -7.97 -9.64
N ARG A 95 -4.91 -9.13 -9.21
CA ARG A 95 -4.59 -9.68 -7.87
C ARG A 95 -3.11 -10.04 -7.74
N MET A 96 -2.52 -10.69 -8.75
CA MET A 96 -1.10 -11.07 -8.74
C MET A 96 -0.18 -9.84 -8.72
N ALA A 97 -0.51 -8.79 -9.48
CA ALA A 97 0.24 -7.53 -9.45
C ALA A 97 0.20 -6.90 -8.05
N SER A 98 -0.99 -6.83 -7.44
CA SER A 98 -1.18 -6.28 -6.08
C SER A 98 -0.43 -7.06 -5.00
N GLU A 99 -0.33 -8.39 -5.11
CA GLU A 99 0.43 -9.22 -4.16
C GLU A 99 1.94 -8.94 -4.25
N LYS A 100 2.47 -8.77 -5.47
CA LYS A 100 3.88 -8.45 -5.69
C LYS A 100 4.22 -7.06 -5.14
N ASP A 101 3.39 -6.06 -5.41
CA ASP A 101 3.59 -4.70 -4.92
C ASP A 101 3.50 -4.64 -3.38
N GLY A 102 2.56 -5.36 -2.79
CA GLY A 102 2.45 -5.50 -1.33
C GLY A 102 3.67 -6.17 -0.70
N LEU A 103 4.27 -7.15 -1.38
CA LEU A 103 5.50 -7.80 -0.92
C LEU A 103 6.70 -6.84 -0.99
N LEU A 104 6.80 -6.06 -2.07
CA LEU A 104 7.84 -5.03 -2.20
C LEU A 104 7.71 -3.97 -1.12
N TYR A 105 6.49 -3.57 -0.77
CA TYR A 105 6.24 -2.64 0.34
C TYR A 105 6.75 -3.19 1.67
N ILE A 106 6.50 -4.47 1.95
CA ILE A 106 7.03 -5.15 3.15
C ILE A 106 8.56 -5.20 3.09
N ALA A 107 9.15 -5.50 1.93
CA ALA A 107 10.60 -5.52 1.75
C ALA A 107 11.23 -4.15 2.03
N GLY A 108 10.61 -3.06 1.54
CA GLY A 108 11.02 -1.69 1.81
C GLY A 108 10.90 -1.30 3.28
N TYR A 109 9.80 -1.69 3.95
CA TYR A 109 9.66 -1.51 5.41
C TYR A 109 10.77 -2.20 6.20
N LEU A 110 11.11 -3.44 5.82
CA LEU A 110 12.18 -4.20 6.47
C LEU A 110 13.56 -3.62 6.16
N ALA A 111 13.79 -3.14 4.94
CA ALA A 111 15.01 -2.42 4.58
C ALA A 111 15.16 -1.15 5.44
N LYS A 112 14.10 -0.37 5.62
CA LYS A 112 14.10 0.82 6.50
C LYS A 112 14.46 0.49 7.94
N LYS A 113 13.93 -0.62 8.46
CA LYS A 113 14.22 -1.07 9.82
C LYS A 113 15.69 -1.43 10.02
N HIS A 114 16.34 -1.97 8.99
CA HIS A 114 17.71 -2.48 9.03
C HIS A 114 18.70 -1.60 8.27
N LEU A 115 18.31 -0.36 7.91
CA LEU A 115 19.09 0.47 7.00
C LEU A 115 20.45 0.86 7.57
N LYS A 116 20.54 1.05 8.89
CA LYS A 116 21.78 1.41 9.59
C LYS A 116 22.84 0.31 9.47
N ASP A 117 22.43 -0.93 9.69
CA ASP A 117 23.34 -2.09 9.71
C ASP A 117 23.52 -2.73 8.33
N HIS A 118 22.53 -2.54 7.45
CA HIS A 118 22.47 -3.12 6.11
C HIS A 118 22.01 -2.08 5.07
N PRO A 119 22.85 -1.08 4.75
CA PRO A 119 22.49 0.01 3.83
C PRO A 119 22.23 -0.47 2.38
N TYR A 120 22.75 -1.64 2.01
CA TYR A 120 22.55 -2.24 0.68
C TYR A 120 21.13 -2.80 0.43
N LEU A 121 20.25 -2.81 1.46
CA LEU A 121 18.90 -3.37 1.32
C LEU A 121 17.94 -2.48 0.53
N GLY A 122 18.24 -1.20 0.39
CA GLY A 122 17.42 -0.25 -0.33
C GLY A 122 17.85 1.19 -0.07
N GLN A 123 17.18 2.11 -0.73
CA GLN A 123 17.43 3.54 -0.61
C GLN A 123 16.12 4.31 -0.48
N TYR A 124 16.17 5.52 0.06
CA TYR A 124 14.97 6.36 0.09
C TYR A 124 14.54 6.73 -1.33
N THR A 125 13.23 6.83 -1.55
CA THR A 125 12.70 7.18 -2.87
C THR A 125 13.11 8.59 -3.33
N TYR A 126 13.40 9.52 -2.41
CA TYR A 126 13.96 10.83 -2.79
C TYR A 126 15.41 10.75 -3.32
N GLU A 127 16.15 9.68 -2.98
CA GLU A 127 17.53 9.45 -3.44
C GLU A 127 17.56 8.72 -4.78
N SER A 128 16.41 8.24 -5.26
CA SER A 128 16.30 7.55 -6.54
C SER A 128 16.61 8.52 -7.69
N LYS A 129 17.74 8.29 -8.36
CA LYS A 129 18.19 9.09 -9.51
C LYS A 129 17.18 9.10 -10.67
N GLU A 130 16.32 8.09 -10.75
CA GLU A 130 15.28 7.99 -11.78
C GLU A 130 14.17 9.03 -11.59
N VAL A 131 13.88 9.43 -10.34
CA VAL A 131 12.92 10.49 -10.00
C VAL A 131 13.47 11.88 -10.34
N ILE A 132 14.79 12.04 -10.31
CA ILE A 132 15.49 13.31 -10.60
C ILE A 132 15.64 13.54 -12.11
N ASN A 133 15.55 12.47 -12.92
CA ASN A 133 15.60 12.60 -14.37
C ASN A 133 14.22 13.03 -14.90
N LEU A 134 14.00 14.36 -14.95
CA LEU A 134 12.79 15.05 -15.41
C LEU A 134 12.27 14.60 -16.81
N HIS A 135 13.07 13.85 -17.55
CA HIS A 135 12.78 13.36 -18.90
C HIS A 135 12.69 11.83 -19.02
N SER A 136 12.75 11.08 -17.91
CA SER A 136 12.45 9.65 -17.92
C SER A 136 10.93 9.47 -17.98
N TYR A 137 10.38 9.24 -19.17
CA TYR A 137 8.94 8.98 -19.38
C TYR A 137 8.48 7.59 -18.90
N SER A 138 9.27 6.95 -18.03
CA SER A 138 9.00 5.64 -17.48
C SER A 138 7.87 5.71 -16.45
N ILE A 139 7.00 4.70 -16.44
CA ILE A 139 5.94 4.60 -15.42
C ILE A 139 6.62 4.35 -14.07
N PRO A 140 6.39 5.19 -13.05
CA PRO A 140 6.99 4.98 -11.73
C PRO A 140 6.50 3.67 -11.13
N SER A 141 7.34 3.03 -10.33
CA SER A 141 6.94 1.85 -9.57
C SER A 141 5.79 2.18 -8.60
N TRP A 142 5.05 1.16 -8.15
CA TRP A 142 3.94 1.38 -7.22
C TRP A 142 4.40 2.08 -5.93
N ILE A 143 5.57 1.72 -5.39
CA ILE A 143 6.16 2.36 -4.21
C ILE A 143 6.49 3.83 -4.49
N GLU A 144 7.08 4.15 -5.63
CA GLU A 144 7.37 5.54 -6.01
C GLU A 144 6.08 6.35 -6.21
N SER A 145 5.04 5.74 -6.77
CA SER A 145 3.73 6.40 -6.93
C SER A 145 3.03 6.67 -5.60
N LEU A 146 3.29 5.83 -4.59
CA LEU A 146 2.76 5.97 -3.23
C LEU A 146 3.62 6.90 -2.37
N SER A 147 4.91 7.02 -2.68
CA SER A 147 5.88 7.66 -1.82
C SER A 147 5.97 9.16 -2.08
N PHE A 148 6.03 9.93 -0.99
CA PHE A 148 6.43 11.34 -1.02
C PHE A 148 7.93 11.50 -0.67
N GLY A 149 8.78 10.58 -1.13
CA GLY A 149 10.22 10.58 -0.89
C GLY A 149 10.70 9.77 0.32
N GLY A 150 9.88 9.58 1.36
CA GLY A 150 10.35 8.96 2.61
C GLY A 150 10.06 7.46 2.80
N LEU A 151 9.52 6.79 1.77
CA LEU A 151 9.51 5.33 1.71
C LEU A 151 10.87 4.84 1.19
N ILE A 152 11.20 3.58 1.50
CA ILE A 152 12.39 2.93 0.96
C ILE A 152 11.99 2.06 -0.23
N GLN A 153 12.66 2.31 -1.35
CA GLN A 153 12.69 1.39 -2.48
C GLN A 153 13.70 0.28 -2.16
N PRO A 154 13.26 -0.99 -2.02
CA PRO A 154 14.18 -2.10 -1.78
C PRO A 154 15.10 -2.29 -2.98
N SER A 155 16.34 -2.71 -2.75
CA SER A 155 17.25 -3.10 -3.83
C SER A 155 16.74 -4.37 -4.52
N ASP A 156 17.04 -4.54 -5.82
CA ASP A 156 16.60 -5.71 -6.58
C ASP A 156 17.02 -7.03 -5.94
N LYS A 157 18.26 -7.07 -5.44
CA LYS A 157 18.79 -8.24 -4.74
C LYS A 157 17.97 -8.55 -3.49
N TRP A 158 17.64 -7.54 -2.68
CA TRP A 158 16.83 -7.73 -1.48
C TRP A 158 15.39 -8.14 -1.82
N ALA A 159 14.78 -7.50 -2.82
CA ALA A 159 13.45 -7.84 -3.30
C ALA A 159 13.36 -9.33 -3.74
N GLN A 160 14.34 -9.81 -4.52
CA GLN A 160 14.41 -11.20 -4.96
C GLN A 160 14.60 -12.18 -3.78
N GLN A 161 15.42 -11.80 -2.79
CA GLN A 161 15.60 -12.58 -1.56
C GLN A 161 14.30 -12.71 -0.77
N VAL A 162 13.56 -11.61 -0.59
CA VAL A 162 12.25 -11.59 0.09
C VAL A 162 11.22 -12.41 -0.69
N GLU A 163 11.20 -12.31 -2.02
CA GLU A 163 10.32 -13.13 -2.87
C GLU A 163 10.57 -14.63 -2.67
N LYS A 164 11.84 -15.05 -2.63
CA LYS A 164 12.18 -16.46 -2.38
C LYS A 164 11.77 -16.90 -0.97
N MET A 165 11.95 -16.05 0.04
CA MET A 165 11.49 -16.31 1.41
C MET A 165 9.96 -16.43 1.49
N GLU A 166 9.22 -15.60 0.78
CA GLU A 166 7.75 -15.66 0.72
C GLU A 166 7.26 -16.96 0.07
N LYS A 167 7.91 -17.42 -1.01
CA LYS A 167 7.61 -18.72 -1.63
C LYS A 167 7.76 -19.86 -0.63
N TYR A 168 8.83 -19.88 0.18
CA TYR A 168 9.02 -20.90 1.21
C TYR A 168 8.06 -20.74 2.39
N PHE A 169 7.74 -19.51 2.80
CA PHE A 169 6.73 -19.24 3.82
C PHE A 169 5.37 -19.83 3.41
N ASN A 170 4.94 -19.55 2.19
CA ASN A 170 3.68 -20.06 1.64
C ASN A 170 3.71 -21.58 1.46
N LYS A 171 4.85 -22.17 1.07
CA LYS A 171 5.00 -23.63 1.02
C LYS A 171 4.88 -24.29 2.40
N PHE A 172 5.39 -23.64 3.45
CA PHE A 172 5.37 -24.18 4.81
C PHE A 172 3.99 -24.07 5.48
N HIS A 173 3.28 -22.96 5.26
CA HIS A 173 2.00 -22.68 5.90
C HIS A 173 0.78 -23.05 5.03
N LYS A 174 0.86 -22.94 3.70
CA LYS A 174 -0.29 -23.02 2.78
C LYS A 174 -1.31 -21.92 3.11
N GLU A 175 -2.58 -22.28 3.30
CA GLU A 175 -3.68 -21.34 3.56
C GLU A 175 -3.73 -20.85 5.02
N ASN A 176 -3.36 -21.70 5.98
CA ASN A 176 -3.44 -21.43 7.41
C ASN A 176 -2.08 -21.57 8.09
N PHE A 177 -1.99 -21.34 9.40
CA PHE A 177 -0.76 -21.71 10.11
C PHE A 177 -0.68 -23.23 10.27
N ARG A 178 0.54 -23.76 10.11
CA ARG A 178 0.82 -25.17 10.38
C ARG A 178 0.69 -25.39 11.89
N GLN A 179 -0.05 -26.42 12.28
CA GLN A 179 -0.27 -26.71 13.70
C GLN A 179 1.03 -27.09 14.43
N GLY A 180 1.05 -26.80 15.73
CA GLY A 180 2.12 -27.18 16.66
C GLY A 180 2.72 -26.01 17.44
N LYS A 181 3.54 -26.36 18.43
CA LYS A 181 4.21 -25.40 19.32
C LYS A 181 5.37 -24.69 18.60
N HIS A 182 5.74 -23.50 19.09
CA HIS A 182 6.88 -22.71 18.63
C HIS A 182 6.91 -22.43 17.12
N ILE A 183 5.74 -22.08 16.56
CA ILE A 183 5.58 -21.90 15.11
C ILE A 183 6.60 -20.91 14.52
N VAL A 184 6.88 -19.82 15.23
CA VAL A 184 7.84 -18.78 14.82
C VAL A 184 9.24 -19.37 14.61
N LYS A 185 9.76 -20.08 15.61
CA LYS A 185 11.09 -20.70 15.57
C LYS A 185 11.18 -21.73 14.45
N ARG A 186 10.13 -22.54 14.28
CA ARG A 186 10.06 -23.56 13.23
C ARG A 186 10.05 -22.95 11.83
N THR A 187 9.30 -21.86 11.63
CA THR A 187 9.26 -21.14 10.35
C THR A 187 10.62 -20.53 10.03
N ILE A 188 11.26 -19.86 11.00
CA ILE A 188 12.60 -19.29 10.81
C ILE A 188 13.59 -20.38 10.42
N ASN A 189 13.70 -21.46 11.20
CA ASN A 189 14.63 -22.55 10.92
C ASN A 189 14.39 -23.19 9.55
N TYR A 190 13.12 -23.38 9.17
CA TYR A 190 12.76 -23.92 7.86
C TYR A 190 13.22 -23.01 6.73
N ILE A 191 12.94 -21.71 6.83
CA ILE A 191 13.30 -20.74 5.79
C ILE A 191 14.82 -20.57 5.74
N THR A 192 15.51 -20.44 6.87
CA THR A 192 16.98 -20.36 6.95
C THR A 192 17.65 -21.54 6.25
N LYS A 193 17.15 -22.77 6.45
CA LYS A 193 17.68 -23.96 5.74
C LYS A 193 17.44 -23.91 4.23
N LYS A 194 16.37 -23.24 3.78
CA LYS A 194 16.00 -23.15 2.35
C LYS A 194 16.67 -22.00 1.60
N VAL A 195 17.16 -20.99 2.30
CA VAL A 195 17.85 -19.82 1.71
C VAL A 195 19.32 -19.74 2.10
N SER A 196 19.91 -20.83 2.61
CA SER A 196 21.31 -20.88 3.06
C SER A 196 22.31 -20.48 1.96
N GLU A 197 22.01 -20.80 0.70
CA GLU A 197 22.82 -20.45 -0.47
C GLU A 197 22.86 -18.94 -0.76
N MET A 198 21.88 -18.17 -0.26
CA MET A 198 21.73 -16.74 -0.60
C MET A 198 22.52 -15.79 0.32
N GLN A 199 23.26 -16.33 1.29
CA GLN A 199 24.07 -15.57 2.25
C GLN A 199 23.31 -14.41 2.93
N ILE A 200 22.06 -14.65 3.31
CA ILE A 200 21.23 -13.65 4.00
C ILE A 200 21.54 -13.71 5.49
N SER A 201 21.75 -12.55 6.13
CA SER A 201 21.89 -12.46 7.58
C SER A 201 20.70 -13.11 8.29
N HIS A 202 20.99 -13.94 9.30
CA HIS A 202 19.96 -14.65 10.06
C HIS A 202 18.96 -13.68 10.71
N GLU A 203 19.40 -12.47 11.07
CA GLU A 203 18.54 -11.42 11.61
C GLU A 203 17.48 -10.93 10.60
N LEU A 204 17.88 -10.74 9.34
CA LEU A 204 16.98 -10.32 8.27
C LEU A 204 15.92 -11.40 8.01
N ILE A 205 16.33 -12.67 7.95
CA ILE A 205 15.42 -13.81 7.81
C ILE A 205 14.39 -13.81 8.94
N LYS A 206 14.85 -13.63 10.18
CA LYS A 206 14.01 -13.56 11.38
C LYS A 206 13.00 -12.41 11.29
N SER A 207 13.44 -11.25 10.82
CA SER A 207 12.58 -10.06 10.66
C SER A 207 11.48 -10.30 9.61
N VAL A 208 11.85 -10.86 8.45
CA VAL A 208 10.90 -11.22 7.37
C VAL A 208 9.86 -12.21 7.89
N CYS A 209 10.30 -13.29 8.54
CA CYS A 209 9.39 -14.32 9.06
C CYS A 209 8.38 -13.73 10.06
N ARG A 210 8.85 -12.90 10.99
CA ARG A 210 8.00 -12.26 12.00
C ARG A 210 6.98 -11.32 11.39
N GLN A 211 7.44 -10.43 10.49
CA GLN A 211 6.56 -9.49 9.82
C GLN A 211 5.49 -10.23 9.02
N ARG A 212 5.89 -11.28 8.30
CA ARG A 212 4.97 -12.05 7.48
C ARG A 212 3.93 -12.81 8.29
N MET A 213 4.31 -13.40 9.42
CA MET A 213 3.37 -14.01 10.35
C MET A 213 2.37 -12.97 10.89
N PHE A 214 2.85 -11.79 11.30
CA PHE A 214 1.97 -10.74 11.81
C PHE A 214 0.91 -10.33 10.77
N VAL A 215 1.35 -10.09 9.53
CA VAL A 215 0.45 -9.81 8.40
C VAL A 215 -0.53 -10.95 8.18
N ARG A 216 -0.07 -12.22 8.21
CA ARG A 216 -0.94 -13.39 8.04
C ARG A 216 -1.96 -13.53 9.18
N ILE A 217 -1.58 -13.26 10.43
CA ILE A 217 -2.49 -13.27 11.58
C ILE A 217 -3.59 -12.22 11.37
N LYS A 218 -3.22 -10.98 11.02
CA LYS A 218 -4.19 -9.91 10.72
C LYS A 218 -5.15 -10.34 9.61
N PHE A 219 -4.63 -10.87 8.51
CA PHE A 219 -5.43 -11.35 7.39
C PHE A 219 -6.42 -12.47 7.79
N LEU A 220 -5.98 -13.47 8.55
CA LEU A 220 -6.85 -14.55 9.00
C LEU A 220 -7.92 -14.06 9.98
N ASN A 221 -7.59 -13.10 10.83
CA ASN A 221 -8.55 -12.48 11.74
C ASN A 221 -9.60 -11.66 10.98
N MET A 222 -9.18 -10.88 9.98
CA MET A 222 -10.07 -10.13 9.09
C MET A 222 -11.05 -11.06 8.35
N LYS A 223 -10.53 -12.11 7.69
CA LYS A 223 -11.37 -13.12 7.02
C LYS A 223 -12.36 -13.80 7.98
N ARG A 224 -11.93 -14.09 9.21
CA ARG A 224 -12.82 -14.67 10.24
C ARG A 224 -13.92 -13.70 10.63
N HIS A 225 -13.62 -12.40 10.73
CA HIS A 225 -14.60 -11.37 11.04
C HIS A 225 -15.63 -11.22 9.91
N GLU A 226 -15.18 -11.14 8.66
CA GLU A 226 -16.05 -11.11 7.47
C GLU A 226 -16.99 -12.31 7.40
N TYR A 227 -16.46 -13.52 7.63
CA TYR A 227 -17.26 -14.74 7.66
C TYR A 227 -18.34 -14.69 8.75
N LYS A 228 -18.01 -14.23 9.96
CA LYS A 228 -18.98 -14.06 11.06
C LYS A 228 -20.06 -13.03 10.72
N LEU A 229 -19.69 -11.90 10.11
CA LEU A 229 -20.65 -10.88 9.66
C LEU A 229 -21.59 -11.43 8.58
N GLY A 230 -21.06 -12.16 7.60
CA GLY A 230 -21.85 -12.83 6.56
C GLY A 230 -22.88 -13.80 7.15
N LYS A 231 -22.45 -14.65 8.11
CA LYS A 231 -23.33 -15.62 8.77
C LYS A 231 -24.45 -14.95 9.59
N ARG A 232 -24.15 -13.83 10.27
CA ARG A 232 -25.16 -13.05 11.02
C ARG A 232 -26.19 -12.42 10.08
N LYS A 233 -25.76 -11.91 8.92
CA LYS A 233 -26.68 -11.36 7.91
C LYS A 233 -27.59 -12.45 7.33
N SER A 234 -27.05 -13.63 6.99
CA SER A 234 -27.85 -14.74 6.46
C SER A 234 -28.84 -15.30 7.49
N SER A 235 -28.45 -15.41 8.77
CA SER A 235 -29.36 -15.87 9.82
C SER A 235 -30.47 -14.86 10.14
N ALA A 236 -30.17 -13.56 10.07
CA ALA A 236 -31.16 -12.51 10.24
C ALA A 236 -32.18 -12.50 9.10
N LEU A 237 -31.72 -12.68 7.85
CA LEU A 237 -32.59 -12.81 6.68
C LEU A 237 -33.51 -14.03 6.78
N SER A 238 -32.99 -15.20 7.14
CA SER A 238 -33.83 -16.41 7.32
C SER A 238 -34.86 -16.26 8.43
N SER A 239 -34.51 -15.55 9.52
CA SER A 239 -35.44 -15.30 10.63
C SER A 239 -36.53 -14.30 10.23
N ALA A 240 -36.19 -13.26 9.47
CA ALA A 240 -37.16 -12.29 8.94
C ALA A 240 -38.13 -12.94 7.96
N GLU A 241 -37.66 -13.82 7.06
CA GLU A 241 -38.50 -14.59 6.15
C GLU A 241 -39.47 -15.52 6.88
N HIS A 242 -39.03 -16.15 7.97
CA HIS A 242 -39.88 -17.00 8.79
C HIS A 242 -40.99 -16.20 9.50
N SER A 243 -40.66 -15.05 10.10
CA SER A 243 -41.64 -14.14 10.71
C SER A 243 -42.63 -13.56 9.69
N GLN A 244 -42.20 -13.26 8.46
CA GLN A 244 -43.09 -12.82 7.39
C GLN A 244 -44.06 -13.93 6.93
N LYS A 245 -43.63 -15.19 6.91
CA LYS A 245 -44.51 -16.32 6.60
C LYS A 245 -45.57 -16.54 7.69
N LEU A 246 -45.19 -16.44 8.96
CA LEU A 246 -46.11 -16.57 10.09
C LEU A 246 -47.17 -15.46 10.11
N THR A 247 -46.76 -14.20 9.90
CA THR A 247 -47.68 -13.06 9.87
C THR A 247 -48.67 -13.11 8.70
N LYS A 248 -48.23 -13.59 7.51
CA LYS A 248 -49.14 -13.84 6.38
C LYS A 248 -50.13 -14.98 6.66
N LYS A 249 -49.72 -16.02 7.39
CA LYS A 249 -50.60 -17.15 7.75
C LYS A 249 -51.68 -16.74 8.74
N MET A 250 -51.36 -15.91 9.74
CA MET A 250 -52.35 -15.42 10.72
C MET A 250 -53.40 -14.50 10.07
N LYS A 251 -53.00 -13.62 9.14
CA LYS A 251 -53.95 -12.76 8.41
C LYS A 251 -54.99 -13.54 7.59
N LYS A 252 -54.67 -14.77 7.17
CA LYS A 252 -55.55 -15.64 6.39
C LYS A 252 -56.61 -16.40 7.22
N ILE A 253 -56.47 -16.43 8.54
CA ILE A 253 -57.38 -17.16 9.45
C ILE A 253 -58.47 -16.22 10.00
N ILE A 254 -58.27 -14.90 9.91
CA ILE A 254 -59.18 -13.87 10.45
C ILE A 254 -60.17 -13.38 9.36
N THR A 255 -60.14 -13.94 8.15
CA THR A 255 -61.06 -13.64 7.03
C THR A 255 -61.85 -14.90 6.69
#